data_AF-A0A485PM62-F1
#
_entry.id   AF-A0A485PM62-F1
#
_cell.length_a   1.000
_cell.length_b   1.000
_cell.length_c   1.000
_cell.angle_alpha   90.00
_cell.angle_beta   90.00
_cell.angle_gamma   90.00
#
_symmetry.space_group_name_H-M   'P 1'
#
loop_
_entity.id
_entity.type
_entity.pdbx_description
1 polymer ?
#
loop_
_entity_poly.entity_id
_entity_poly.type
_entity_poly.pdbx_seq_one_letter_code
_entity_poly.pdbx_strand_id
1 'polypeptide(L)'
;MAANATTNPSQLLPLELVDKCIGSRIHIVMKSDKEIVGTLLGFDDFVNMVLEDVTEFEITPEGRRITKLDQILLNGNNITMLVPGGEGPEV
;
A
#
# COMPACT_ATOMS: atom_id res chain seq x y z
N MET A 1 21.38 7.38 -25.23
CA MET A 1 21.93 6.02 -25.15
C MET A 1 21.71 5.50 -23.74
N ALA A 2 20.51 5.00 -23.42
CA ALA A 2 20.27 4.33 -22.14
C ALA A 2 20.66 2.86 -22.33
N ALA A 3 21.54 2.36 -21.46
CA ALA A 3 21.96 0.96 -21.50
C ALA A 3 20.76 0.07 -21.19
N ASN A 4 20.39 -0.82 -22.13
CA ASN A 4 19.52 -1.95 -21.84
C ASN A 4 20.27 -2.87 -20.88
N ALA A 5 20.11 -2.63 -19.57
CA ALA A 5 20.49 -3.59 -18.56
C ALA A 5 19.59 -4.81 -18.76
N THR A 6 20.18 -5.93 -19.13
CA THR A 6 19.52 -7.24 -19.06
C THR A 6 19.19 -7.48 -17.58
N THR A 7 17.96 -7.16 -17.17
CA THR A 7 17.47 -7.47 -15.83
C THR A 7 17.45 -8.99 -15.71
N ASN A 8 18.11 -9.51 -14.68
CA ASN A 8 18.02 -10.92 -14.35
C ASN A 8 16.53 -11.21 -14.11
N PRO A 9 15.89 -12.23 -14.73
CA PRO A 9 14.46 -12.49 -14.54
C PRO A 9 14.05 -12.75 -13.08
N SER A 10 15.04 -12.95 -12.19
CA SER A 10 14.88 -13.05 -10.73
C SER A 10 14.95 -11.71 -9.98
N GLN A 11 15.21 -10.59 -10.68
CA GLN A 11 15.38 -9.27 -10.08
C GLN A 11 14.14 -8.41 -10.32
N LEU A 12 13.27 -8.35 -9.31
CA LEU A 12 12.04 -7.59 -9.35
C LEU A 12 12.30 -6.15 -8.85
N LEU A 13 11.91 -5.15 -9.64
CA LEU A 13 11.99 -3.76 -9.19
C LEU A 13 10.86 -3.46 -8.20
N PRO A 14 11.07 -2.58 -7.20
CA PRO A 14 10.03 -2.25 -6.22
C PRO A 14 8.72 -1.78 -6.87
N LEU A 15 8.79 -0.90 -7.87
CA LEU A 15 7.59 -0.43 -8.58
C LEU A 15 6.93 -1.52 -9.43
N GLU A 16 7.71 -2.47 -9.97
CA GLU A 16 7.16 -3.64 -10.67
C GLU A 16 6.42 -4.58 -9.70
N LEU A 17 6.90 -4.69 -8.46
CA LEU A 17 6.18 -5.42 -7.42
C LEU A 17 4.86 -4.74 -7.08
N VAL A 18 4.84 -3.42 -6.94
CA VAL A 18 3.61 -2.66 -6.65
C VAL A 18 2.61 -2.77 -7.81
N ASP A 19 3.08 -2.71 -9.06
CA ASP A 19 2.26 -2.94 -10.25
C ASP A 19 1.59 -4.32 -10.24
N LYS A 20 2.35 -5.36 -9.88
CA LYS A 20 1.80 -6.72 -9.69
C LYS A 20 0.80 -6.85 -8.55
N CYS A 21 0.72 -5.88 -7.64
CA CYS A 21 -0.26 -5.87 -6.55
C CYS A 21 -1.59 -5.21 -6.95
N ILE A 22 -1.72 -4.62 -8.15
CA ILE A 22 -2.99 -4.06 -8.62
C ILE A 22 -4.05 -5.16 -8.68
N GLY A 23 -5.24 -4.87 -8.15
CA GLY A 23 -6.35 -5.82 -7.98
C GLY A 23 -6.17 -6.78 -6.81
N SER A 24 -5.07 -6.69 -6.05
CA SER A 24 -4.81 -7.52 -4.87
C SER A 24 -5.00 -6.73 -3.57
N ARG A 25 -5.30 -7.47 -2.50
CA ARG A 25 -5.29 -6.92 -1.14
C ARG A 25 -3.87 -6.49 -0.78
N ILE A 26 -3.72 -5.28 -0.24
CA ILE A 26 -2.45 -4.75 0.24
C ILE A 26 -2.64 -4.15 1.62
N HIS A 27 -1.65 -4.33 2.47
CA HIS A 27 -1.54 -3.65 3.75
C HIS A 27 -0.47 -2.55 3.67
N ILE A 28 -0.86 -1.33 4.01
CA ILE A 28 -0.07 -0.11 3.90
C ILE A 28 0.15 0.45 5.30
N VAL A 29 1.41 0.59 5.68
CA VAL A 29 1.80 1.22 6.94
C VAL A 29 2.17 2.67 6.65
N MET A 30 1.51 3.60 7.33
CA MET A 30 1.75 5.04 7.18
C MET A 30 2.87 5.51 8.13
N LYS A 31 3.30 6.77 8.02
CA LYS A 31 4.25 7.40 8.95
C LYS A 31 3.66 7.69 10.32
N SER A 32 2.35 7.88 10.39
CA SER A 32 1.59 8.01 11.64
C SER A 32 1.25 6.63 12.22
N ASP A 33 0.60 6.59 13.38
CA ASP A 33 0.05 5.36 13.97
C ASP A 33 -1.22 4.88 13.24
N LYS A 34 -1.12 4.79 11.91
CA LYS A 34 -2.20 4.46 10.99
C LYS A 34 -1.75 3.39 10.01
N GLU A 35 -2.57 2.35 9.89
CA GLU A 35 -2.38 1.22 9.00
C GLU A 35 -3.65 1.04 8.16
N ILE A 36 -3.48 0.71 6.89
CA ILE A 36 -4.59 0.72 5.92
C ILE A 36 -4.53 -0.58 5.13
N VAL A 37 -5.64 -1.31 5.10
CA VAL A 37 -5.77 -2.53 4.31
C VAL A 37 -6.88 -2.33 3.29
N GLY A 38 -6.58 -2.54 2.02
CA GLY A 38 -7.54 -2.36 0.93
C GLY A 38 -7.12 -3.13 -0.31
N THR A 39 -7.96 -3.10 -1.34
CA THR A 39 -7.60 -3.62 -2.67
C THR A 39 -6.98 -2.48 -3.48
N LEU A 40 -5.76 -2.65 -3.98
CA LEU A 40 -5.07 -1.62 -4.76
C LEU A 40 -5.71 -1.49 -6.15
N LEU A 41 -6.26 -0.31 -6.46
CA LEU A 41 -6.81 -0.02 -7.79
C LEU A 41 -5.74 0.54 -8.75
N GLY A 42 -4.76 1.25 -8.21
CA GLY A 42 -3.69 1.83 -8.99
C GLY A 42 -2.86 2.82 -8.16
N PHE A 43 -1.74 3.25 -8.74
CA PHE A 43 -0.84 4.23 -8.15
C PHE A 43 -0.22 5.11 -9.24
N ASP A 44 0.37 6.24 -8.84
CA ASP A 44 1.10 7.14 -9.75
C ASP A 44 2.63 7.12 -9.50
N ASP A 45 3.39 7.91 -10.26
CA ASP A 45 4.86 8.01 -10.13
C ASP A 45 5.31 8.49 -8.73
N PHE A 46 4.43 9.13 -7.96
CA PHE A 46 4.70 9.58 -6.59
C PHE A 46 4.20 8.57 -5.55
N VAL A 47 3.72 7.41 -5.99
CA VAL A 47 3.17 6.36 -5.13
C VAL A 47 1.95 6.85 -4.34
N ASN A 48 1.22 7.84 -4.87
CA ASN A 48 -0.14 8.08 -4.40
C ASN A 48 -1.00 6.89 -4.84
N MET A 49 -1.80 6.33 -3.93
CA MET A 49 -2.50 5.07 -4.20
C MET A 49 -4.00 5.24 -4.08
N VAL A 50 -4.75 4.66 -5.01
CA VAL A 50 -6.20 4.52 -4.90
C VAL A 50 -6.50 3.10 -4.42
N LEU A 51 -7.27 2.97 -3.35
CA LEU A 51 -7.70 1.68 -2.82
C LEU A 51 -9.22 1.64 -2.68
N GLU A 52 -9.78 0.44 -2.81
CA GLU A 52 -11.19 0.12 -2.50
C GLU A 52 -11.30 -0.92 -1.36
N ASP A 53 -12.51 -1.11 -0.83
CA ASP A 53 -12.82 -2.03 0.27
C ASP A 53 -11.90 -1.84 1.48
N VAL A 54 -11.73 -0.57 1.87
CA VAL A 54 -10.68 -0.14 2.77
C VAL A 54 -11.08 -0.36 4.22
N THR A 55 -10.13 -0.87 5.01
CA THR A 55 -10.16 -0.89 6.47
C THR A 55 -8.96 -0.14 6.99
N GLU A 56 -9.22 0.95 7.70
CA GLU A 56 -8.24 1.80 8.34
C GLU A 56 -8.17 1.46 9.83
N PHE A 57 -6.95 1.26 10.32
CA PHE A 57 -6.62 1.04 11.71
C PHE A 57 -5.81 2.23 12.20
N GLU A 58 -6.31 2.89 13.24
CA GLU A 58 -5.64 4.03 13.86
C GLU A 58 -5.45 3.75 15.35
N ILE A 59 -4.25 3.96 15.88
CA ILE A 59 -3.99 3.87 17.30
C ILE A 59 -4.23 5.26 17.90
N THR A 60 -5.23 5.36 18.78
CA THR A 60 -5.54 6.57 19.53
C THR A 60 -5.21 6.35 21.02
N PRO A 61 -5.10 7.42 21.83
CA PRO A 61 -4.92 7.29 23.28
C PRO A 61 -6.02 6.47 23.98
N GLU A 62 -7.22 6.43 23.40
CA GLU A 62 -8.39 5.69 23.89
C GLU A 62 -8.44 4.23 23.41
N GLY A 63 -7.53 3.83 22.50
CA GLY A 63 -7.43 2.48 21.96
C GLY A 63 -7.35 2.45 20.44
N ARG A 64 -7.63 1.29 19.85
CA ARG A 64 -7.60 1.11 18.39
C ARG A 64 -8.95 1.50 17.79
N ARG A 65 -8.93 2.46 16.87
CA ARG A 65 -10.09 2.85 16.05
C ARG A 65 -10.02 2.13 14.71
N ILE A 66 -11.14 1.51 14.32
CA ILE A 66 -11.28 0.83 13.02
C ILE A 66 -12.34 1.57 12.21
N THR A 67 -11.98 2.01 11.01
CA THR A 67 -12.89 2.70 10.09
C THR A 67 -12.94 1.94 8.77
N LYS A 68 -14.14 1.73 8.22
CA LYS A 68 -14.34 1.16 6.89
C LYS A 68 -14.74 2.23 5.90
N LEU A 69 -14.14 2.20 4.72
CA LEU A 69 -14.39 3.15 3.64
C LEU A 69 -14.51 2.39 2.32
N ASP A 70 -15.42 2.80 1.46
CA ASP A 70 -15.58 2.16 0.15
C ASP A 70 -14.37 2.41 -0.75
N GLN A 71 -13.81 3.63 -0.70
CA GLN A 71 -12.64 4.03 -1.48
C GLN A 71 -11.82 5.11 -0.76
N ILE A 72 -10.51 5.15 -1.00
CA ILE A 72 -9.63 6.21 -0.52
C ILE A 72 -8.53 6.52 -1.55
N LEU A 73 -8.06 7.77 -1.55
CA LEU A 73 -6.81 8.19 -2.18
C LEU A 73 -5.78 8.48 -1.08
N LEU A 74 -4.66 7.75 -1.10
CA LEU A 74 -3.55 7.91 -0.16
C LEU A 74 -2.45 8.79 -0.74
N ASN A 75 -1.88 9.63 0.11
CA ASN A 75 -0.71 10.43 -0.23
C ASN A 75 0.57 9.60 -0.06
N GLY A 76 1.30 9.39 -1.16
CA GLY A 76 2.51 8.57 -1.20
C GLY A 76 3.63 9.06 -0.29
N ASN A 77 3.67 10.37 0.02
CA ASN A 77 4.68 10.92 0.94
C ASN A 77 4.53 10.40 2.38
N ASN A 78 3.35 9.92 2.75
CA ASN A 78 3.07 9.41 4.09
C ASN A 78 3.13 7.88 4.19
N ILE A 79 3.41 7.18 3.09
CA ILE A 79 3.58 5.72 3.08
C ILE A 79 4.99 5.39 3.60
N THR A 80 5.05 4.46 4.55
CA THR A 80 6.29 3.93 5.11
C THR A 80 6.60 2.55 4.55
N MET A 81 5.60 1.67 4.46
CA MET A 81 5.77 0.29 4.02
C MET A 81 4.53 -0.22 3.28
N LEU A 82 4.77 -1.10 2.32
CA LEU A 82 3.77 -1.81 1.55
C LEU A 82 3.95 -3.31 1.76
N VAL A 83 2.88 -4.00 2.16
CA VAL A 83 2.86 -5.44 2.42
C VAL A 83 1.82 -6.09 1.51
N PRO A 84 2.24 -6.64 0.35
CA PRO A 84 1.37 -7.37 -0.55
C PRO A 84 0.68 -8.55 0.15
N GLY A 85 -0.64 -8.67 0.01
CA GLY A 85 -1.43 -9.75 0.62
C GLY A 85 -1.57 -9.67 2.14
N GLY A 86 -1.10 -8.60 2.80
CA GLY A 86 -1.25 -8.44 4.23
C GLY A 86 -2.70 -8.22 4.66
N GLU A 87 -3.09 -8.82 5.78
CA GLU A 87 -4.45 -8.69 6.35
C GLU A 87 -4.58 -7.55 7.37
N GLY A 88 -3.47 -6.84 7.65
CA GLY A 88 -3.37 -5.81 8.68
C GLY A 88 -2.79 -6.34 9.99
N PRO A 89 -2.73 -5.51 11.04
CA PRO A 89 -2.22 -5.93 12.33
C PRO A 89 -3.16 -6.95 12.99
N GLU A 90 -2.61 -8.08 13.43
CA GLU A 90 -3.30 -9.05 14.28
C GLU A 90 -3.88 -8.33 15.52
N VAL A 91 -5.10 -8.69 15.88
CA VAL A 91 -5.83 -8.10 17.03
C VAL A 91 -5.27 -8.59 18.35
#